data_AF-A0A538GU68-F1
#
_entry.id   AF-A0A538GU68-F1
#
_cell.length_a   1.000
_cell.length_b   1.000
_cell.length_c   1.000
_cell.angle_alpha   90.00
_cell.angle_beta   90.00
_cell.angle_gamma   90.00
#
_symmetry.space_group_name_H-M   'P 1'
#
loop_
_entity.id
_entity.type
_entity.pdbx_description
1 polymer ?
#
loop_
_entity_poly.entity_id
_entity_poly.type
_entity_poly.pdbx_seq_one_letter_code
_entity_poly.pdbx_strand_id
1 'polypeptide(L)'
;MAILYLGGVAGVVAFALALYAGGTLRRTGLLLGVGLCLTIAWLLAVYLSAKPISQSPDCSDCGAHFGRWLDTAAIFVGVGGNALSWLVGTIAGSSLRALLRRPSRA
;
A
#
# COMPACT_ATOMS: atom_id res chain seq x y z
N MET A 1 19.35 6.17 -8.52
CA MET A 1 18.11 6.83 -8.05
C MET A 1 17.81 6.32 -6.64
N ALA A 2 17.64 7.23 -5.69
CA ALA A 2 17.65 6.92 -4.26
C ALA A 2 16.48 6.01 -3.85
N ILE A 3 16.79 5.13 -2.91
CA ILE A 3 15.96 4.08 -2.32
C ILE A 3 14.67 4.67 -1.74
N LEU A 4 13.55 4.59 -2.47
CA LEU A 4 12.21 4.76 -1.89
C LEU A 4 11.61 3.38 -1.65
N TYR A 5 12.25 2.61 -0.77
CA TYR A 5 11.67 1.40 -0.20
C TYR A 5 10.65 1.80 0.87
N LEU A 6 9.55 2.43 0.45
CA LEU A 6 8.50 2.95 1.34
C LEU A 6 7.55 1.87 1.89
N GLY A 7 7.71 0.61 1.47
CA GLY A 7 6.92 -0.51 2.01
C GLY A 7 7.05 -0.62 3.54
N GLY A 8 8.26 -0.44 4.08
CA GLY A 8 8.49 -0.50 5.53
C GLY A 8 7.68 0.54 6.30
N VAL A 9 7.61 1.79 5.81
CA VAL A 9 6.87 2.87 6.47
C VAL A 9 5.37 2.60 6.42
N ALA A 10 4.83 2.21 5.27
CA ALA A 10 3.42 1.86 5.14
C ALA A 10 3.04 0.72 6.09
N GLY A 11 3.89 -0.30 6.21
CA GLY A 11 3.68 -1.41 7.15
C GLY A 11 3.70 -0.98 8.62
N VAL A 12 4.68 -0.16 9.03
CA VAL A 12 4.77 0.35 10.41
C VAL A 12 3.57 1.23 10.76
N VAL A 13 3.17 2.14 9.86
CA VAL A 13 1.99 2.99 10.06
C VAL A 13 0.72 2.16 10.15
N ALA A 14 0.51 1.22 9.24
CA ALA A 14 -0.64 0.32 9.24
C ALA A 14 -0.69 -0.52 10.52
N PHE A 15 0.46 -1.04 10.97
CA PHE A 15 0.58 -1.78 12.21
C PHE A 15 0.21 -0.92 13.43
N ALA A 16 0.77 0.28 13.55
CA ALA A 16 0.48 1.20 14.66
C ALA A 16 -1.01 1.58 14.71
N LEU A 17 -1.60 1.93 13.57
CA LEU A 17 -3.03 2.22 13.45
C LEU A 17 -3.90 1.02 13.83
N ALA A 18 -3.55 -0.17 13.35
CA ALA A 18 -4.27 -1.40 13.67
C ALA A 18 -4.14 -1.82 15.13
N LEU A 19 -2.97 -1.63 15.74
CA LEU A 19 -2.73 -1.86 17.16
C LEU A 19 -3.51 -0.85 18.02
N TYR A 20 -3.65 0.40 17.58
CA TYR A 20 -4.39 1.44 18.29
C TYR A 20 -5.91 1.40 18.10
N ALA A 21 -6.40 1.00 16.92
CA ALA A 21 -7.81 1.11 16.57
C ALA A 21 -8.51 -0.23 16.30
N GLY A 22 -7.77 -1.25 15.81
CA GLY A 22 -8.30 -2.51 15.27
C GLY A 22 -8.85 -3.49 16.30
N GLY A 23 -8.63 -4.79 16.05
CA GLY A 23 -8.98 -5.89 16.96
C GLY A 23 -10.42 -6.39 16.87
N THR A 24 -11.24 -5.78 16.01
CA THR A 24 -12.56 -6.30 15.60
C THR A 24 -12.62 -6.39 14.09
N LEU A 25 -13.37 -7.35 13.55
CA LEU A 25 -13.46 -7.58 12.11
C LEU A 25 -13.87 -6.32 11.34
N ARG A 26 -14.84 -5.55 11.85
CA ARG A 26 -15.28 -4.29 11.24
C ARG A 26 -14.15 -3.26 11.16
N ARG A 27 -13.39 -3.04 12.25
CA ARG A 27 -12.34 -2.01 12.28
C ARG A 27 -11.13 -2.43 11.45
N THR A 28 -10.76 -3.70 11.50
CA THR A 28 -9.73 -4.26 10.61
C THR A 28 -10.14 -4.11 9.15
N GLY A 29 -11.39 -4.44 8.81
CA GLY A 29 -11.92 -4.27 7.45
C GLY A 29 -11.88 -2.81 6.98
N LEU A 30 -12.23 -1.85 7.84
CA LEU A 30 -12.11 -0.42 7.51
C LEU A 30 -10.66 -0.01 7.24
N LEU A 31 -9.70 -0.47 8.03
CA LEU A 31 -8.27 -0.17 7.82
C LEU A 31 -7.74 -0.78 6.52
N LEU A 32 -8.18 -1.99 6.17
CA LEU A 32 -7.87 -2.59 4.87
C LEU A 32 -8.50 -1.80 3.72
N GLY A 33 -9.76 -1.37 3.87
CA GLY A 33 -10.44 -0.52 2.89
C GLY A 33 -9.72 0.82 2.67
N VAL A 34 -9.24 1.46 3.74
CA VAL A 34 -8.41 2.68 3.63
C VAL A 34 -7.13 2.39 2.84
N GLY A 35 -6.42 1.30 3.14
CA GLY A 35 -5.23 0.89 2.40
C GLY A 35 -5.49 0.67 0.91
N LEU A 36 -6.62 0.04 0.58
CA LEU A 36 -7.06 -0.14 -0.81
C LEU A 36 -7.33 1.20 -1.51
N CYS A 37 -8.07 2.10 -0.86
CA CYS A 37 -8.34 3.44 -1.41
C CYS A 37 -7.04 4.21 -1.66
N LEU A 38 -6.09 4.17 -0.73
CA LEU A 38 -4.78 4.79 -0.89
C LEU A 38 -3.98 4.18 -2.04
N THR A 39 -4.04 2.85 -2.20
CA THR A 39 -3.39 2.15 -3.31
C THR A 39 -3.96 2.59 -4.66
N ILE A 40 -5.29 2.65 -4.78
CA ILE A 40 -5.97 3.11 -6.00
C ILE A 40 -5.63 4.58 -6.29
N ALA A 41 -5.70 5.44 -5.28
CA ALA A 41 -5.35 6.85 -5.43
C ALA A 41 -3.91 7.05 -5.91
N TRP A 42 -2.98 6.24 -5.40
CA TRP A 42 -1.59 6.29 -5.85
C TRP A 42 -1.44 5.78 -7.28
N LEU A 43 -2.07 4.67 -7.67
CA LEU A 43 -2.05 4.21 -9.06
C LEU A 43 -2.58 5.28 -10.03
N LEU A 44 -3.67 5.95 -9.67
CA LEU A 44 -4.20 7.07 -10.45
C LEU A 44 -3.20 8.22 -10.53
N ALA A 45 -2.56 8.58 -9.41
CA ALA A 45 -1.55 9.63 -9.40
C ALA A 45 -0.35 9.30 -10.31
N VAL A 46 0.15 8.05 -10.27
CA VAL A 46 1.23 7.59 -11.16
C VAL A 46 0.79 7.66 -12.61
N TYR A 47 -0.40 7.12 -12.92
CA TYR A 47 -0.93 7.12 -14.29
C TYR A 47 -1.11 8.54 -14.84
N LEU A 48 -1.71 9.44 -14.07
CA LEU A 48 -1.95 10.83 -14.50
C LEU A 48 -0.66 11.63 -14.66
N SER A 49 0.39 11.30 -13.88
CA SER A 49 1.71 11.92 -13.96
C SER A 49 2.58 11.36 -15.09
N ALA A 50 2.26 10.17 -15.60
CA ALA A 50 3.03 9.52 -16.66
C ALA A 50 2.92 10.24 -18.00
N LYS A 51 3.98 10.25 -18.80
CA LYS A 51 3.97 10.92 -20.12
C LYS A 51 3.05 10.22 -21.11
N PRO A 52 2.31 10.97 -21.95
CA PRO A 52 1.57 10.40 -23.08
C PRO A 52 2.51 9.73 -24.09
N ILE A 53 2.03 8.70 -24.80
CA ILE A 53 2.81 7.98 -25.82
C ILE A 53 3.25 8.86 -27.01
N SER A 54 2.63 10.02 -27.20
CA SER A 54 3.03 11.00 -28.21
C SER A 54 4.36 11.71 -27.88
N GLN A 55 4.86 11.56 -26.66
CA GLN A 55 6.15 12.10 -26.22
C GLN A 55 7.16 10.95 -26.02
N SER A 56 8.45 11.26 -26.12
CA SER A 56 9.50 10.28 -25.81
C SER A 56 9.41 9.83 -24.35
N PRO A 57 9.58 8.53 -24.04
CA PRO A 57 9.64 8.05 -22.67
C PRO A 57 10.87 8.61 -21.94
N ASP A 58 10.74 8.78 -20.61
CA ASP A 58 11.84 9.21 -19.72
C ASP A 58 12.64 8.04 -19.12
N CYS A 59 12.32 6.81 -19.55
CA CYS A 59 12.75 5.57 -18.94
C CYS A 59 13.09 4.55 -20.05
N SER A 60 14.16 3.79 -19.84
CA SER A 60 14.64 2.76 -20.78
C SER A 60 13.67 1.60 -20.93
N ASP A 61 13.00 1.20 -19.85
CA ASP A 61 12.22 -0.04 -19.76
C ASP A 61 10.72 0.20 -19.61
N CYS A 62 10.25 1.39 -20.00
CA CYS A 62 8.83 1.71 -19.93
C CYS A 62 8.03 1.09 -21.07
N GLY A 63 6.90 0.48 -20.73
CA GLY A 63 5.91 -0.03 -21.68
C GLY A 63 4.82 0.99 -21.99
N ALA A 64 4.23 0.91 -23.17
CA ALA A 64 3.04 1.69 -23.51
C ALA A 64 1.79 1.01 -22.92
N HIS A 65 1.13 1.69 -21.98
CA HIS A 65 -0.06 1.20 -21.30
C HIS A 65 -1.13 2.29 -21.25
N PHE A 66 -2.33 1.97 -21.76
CA PHE A 66 -3.48 2.90 -21.80
C PHE A 66 -3.15 4.30 -22.38
N GLY A 67 -2.25 4.36 -23.37
CA GLY A 67 -1.84 5.62 -24.01
C GLY A 67 -0.78 6.43 -23.24
N ARG A 68 -0.14 5.86 -22.22
CA ARG A 68 0.98 6.47 -21.48
C ARG A 68 2.17 5.52 -21.32
N TRP A 69 3.36 6.09 -21.13
CA TRP A 69 4.58 5.34 -20.83
C TRP A 69 4.64 5.03 -19.33
N LEU A 70 4.61 3.74 -18.96
CA LEU A 70 4.63 3.30 -17.57
C LEU A 70 5.74 2.29 -17.33
N ASP A 71 6.46 2.47 -16.22
CA ASP A 71 7.40 1.47 -15.68
C ASP A 71 6.63 0.51 -14.77
N THR A 72 6.18 -0.60 -15.36
CA THR A 72 5.40 -1.61 -14.65
C THR A 72 6.18 -2.23 -13.48
N ALA A 73 7.49 -2.44 -13.63
CA ALA A 73 8.32 -3.01 -12.58
C ALA A 73 8.43 -2.06 -11.38
N ALA A 74 8.68 -0.77 -11.63
CA ALA A 74 8.71 0.25 -10.58
C ALA A 74 7.35 0.40 -9.89
N ILE A 75 6.24 0.31 -10.63
CA ILE A 75 4.89 0.35 -10.06
C ILE A 75 4.65 -0.86 -9.15
N PHE A 76 5.00 -2.07 -9.58
CA PHE A 76 4.84 -3.27 -8.76
C PHE A 76 5.65 -3.20 -7.46
N VAL A 77 6.92 -2.80 -7.55
CA VAL A 77 7.79 -2.71 -6.37
C VAL A 77 7.32 -1.59 -5.44
N GLY A 78 7.03 -0.41 -5.99
CA GLY A 78 6.60 0.75 -5.23
C GLY A 78 5.20 0.58 -4.67
N VAL A 79 4.19 0.58 -5.53
CA VAL A 79 2.79 0.54 -5.11
C VAL A 79 2.41 -0.82 -4.54
N GLY A 80 2.79 -1.92 -5.21
CA GLY A 80 2.51 -3.27 -4.75
C GLY A 80 3.20 -3.60 -3.44
N GLY A 81 4.47 -3.22 -3.28
CA GLY A 81 5.20 -3.38 -2.02
C GLY A 81 4.57 -2.61 -0.86
N ASN A 82 4.10 -1.38 -1.09
CA ASN A 82 3.39 -0.60 -0.07
C ASN A 82 2.03 -1.20 0.29
N ALA A 83 1.26 -1.64 -0.70
CA ALA A 83 -0.04 -2.29 -0.49
C ALA A 83 0.11 -3.58 0.33
N LEU A 84 1.09 -4.42 -0.02
CA LEU A 84 1.39 -5.64 0.71
C LEU A 84 1.84 -5.35 2.15
N SER A 85 2.71 -4.35 2.33
CA SER A 85 3.18 -3.98 3.66
C SER A 85 2.05 -3.44 4.53
N TRP A 86 1.13 -2.62 3.97
CA TRP A 86 -0.06 -2.15 4.67
C TRP A 86 -0.97 -3.30 5.10
N LEU A 87 -1.20 -4.27 4.21
CA LEU A 87 -1.99 -5.47 4.48
C LEU A 87 -1.39 -6.24 5.67
N VAL A 88 -0.09 -6.56 5.60
CA VAL A 88 0.62 -7.30 6.65
C VAL A 88 0.59 -6.54 7.97
N GLY A 89 0.92 -5.24 7.97
CA GLY A 89 0.89 -4.40 9.15
C GLY A 89 -0.49 -4.34 9.80
N THR A 90 -1.54 -4.16 8.99
CA THR A 90 -2.93 -4.10 9.46
C THR A 90 -3.37 -5.40 10.12
N ILE A 91 -3.07 -6.54 9.48
CA ILE A 91 -3.43 -7.86 10.01
C ILE A 91 -2.66 -8.15 11.30
N ALA A 92 -1.34 -7.91 11.32
CA ALA A 92 -0.50 -8.16 12.48
C ALA A 92 -0.91 -7.29 13.68
N GLY A 93 -1.09 -5.98 13.48
CA GLY A 93 -1.48 -5.05 14.55
C GLY A 93 -2.88 -5.34 15.08
N SER A 94 -3.83 -5.68 14.20
CA SER A 94 -5.19 -6.04 14.61
C SER A 94 -5.23 -7.36 15.38
N SER A 95 -4.45 -8.36 14.94
CA SER A 95 -4.35 -9.66 15.61
C SER A 95 -3.74 -9.50 17.00
N LEU A 96 -2.63 -8.76 17.11
CA LEU A 96 -2.00 -8.47 18.39
C LEU A 96 -2.96 -7.76 19.35
N ARG A 97 -3.68 -6.74 18.88
CA ARG A 97 -4.67 -6.05 19.70
C ARG A 97 -5.82 -6.95 20.13
N ALA A 98 -6.30 -7.83 19.25
CA ALA A 98 -7.34 -8.79 19.59
C ALA A 98 -6.87 -9.75 20.68
N LEU A 99 -5.62 -10.22 20.62
CA LEU A 99 -5.01 -11.05 21.66
C LEU A 99 -4.90 -10.31 23.00
N LEU A 100 -4.43 -9.06 22.99
CA LEU A 100 -4.30 -8.22 24.20
C LEU A 100 -5.65 -7.89 24.86
N ARG A 101 -6.75 -7.89 24.10
CA ARG A 101 -8.10 -7.61 24.60
C ARG A 101 -8.86 -8.84 25.06
N ARG A 102 -8.34 -10.05 24.85
CA ARG A 102 -8.96 -11.25 25.42
C ARG A 102 -8.74 -11.18 26.94
N PRO A 103 -9.80 -11.05 27.75
CA PRO A 103 -9.65 -11.23 29.18
C PRO A 103 -9.12 -12.65 29.36
N SER A 104 -8.05 -12.80 30.12
CA SER A 104 -7.66 -14.09 30.67
C SER A 104 -8.91 -14.71 31.26
N ARG A 105 -9.47 -15.75 30.62
CA ARG A 105 -10.42 -16.63 31.29
C ARG A 105 -9.58 -17.41 32.31
N ALA A 106 -9.36 -16.78 33.46
CA ALA A 106 -8.90 -17.41 34.68
C ALA A 106 -10.11 -17.51 35.61
#